data_AF-A0A182SRC1-F1
#
_entry.id   AF-A0A182SRC1-F1
#
_cell.length_a   1.000
_cell.length_b   1.000
_cell.length_c   1.000
_cell.angle_alpha   90.00
_cell.angle_beta   90.00
_cell.angle_gamma   90.00
#
_symmetry.space_group_name_H-M   'P 1'
#
loop_
_entity.id
_entity.type
_entity.pdbx_description
1 polymer ?
#
loop_
_entity_poly.entity_id
_entity_poly.type
_entity_poly.pdbx_seq_one_letter_code
_entity_poly.pdbx_strand_id
1 'polypeptide(L)'
;MKEAGIVNFEEGNLGVYNPELALDEQADLLPYNSEYEFPKDRLKLGKQLGTGAFGVVMKATATRIMVNEDETTVAVKMVKKQTDNEVMRALISELKIMVHLGQHLNVVNLLGAVTKNIAKRV
;
A
#
# COMPACT_ATOMS: atom_id res chain seq x y z
N MET A 1 15.04 -12.39 -13.40
CA MET A 1 14.92 -12.37 -11.92
C MET A 1 14.08 -11.21 -11.39
N LYS A 2 14.14 -9.99 -11.95
CA LYS A 2 13.28 -8.86 -11.50
C LYS A 2 11.78 -9.03 -11.81
N GLU A 3 11.42 -9.72 -12.89
CA GLU A 3 10.02 -9.93 -13.28
C GLU A 3 9.28 -10.89 -12.32
N ALA A 4 9.93 -11.98 -11.90
CA ALA A 4 9.29 -12.98 -11.02
C ALA A 4 8.86 -12.40 -9.65
N GLY A 5 9.60 -11.42 -9.10
CA GLY A 5 9.22 -10.77 -7.83
C GLY A 5 8.04 -9.80 -7.96
N ILE A 6 7.85 -9.20 -9.14
CA ILE A 6 6.71 -8.30 -9.44
C ILE A 6 5.47 -9.15 -9.77
N VAL A 7 5.64 -10.21 -10.56
CA VAL A 7 4.55 -11.13 -10.94
C VAL A 7 3.91 -11.77 -9.71
N ASN A 8 4.71 -12.23 -8.74
CA ASN A 8 4.19 -12.76 -7.47
C ASN A 8 3.47 -11.71 -6.60
N PHE A 9 3.82 -10.43 -6.74
CA PHE A 9 3.18 -9.33 -5.98
C PHE A 9 1.82 -8.97 -6.56
N GLU A 10 1.68 -8.95 -7.88
CA GLU A 10 0.46 -8.58 -8.61
C GLU A 10 -0.56 -9.72 -8.66
N GLU A 11 -0.15 -10.94 -8.99
CA GLU A 11 -1.08 -12.07 -9.23
C GLU A 11 -1.67 -12.65 -7.94
N GLY A 12 -0.89 -12.67 -6.85
CA GLY A 12 -1.26 -13.39 -5.63
C GLY A 12 -1.49 -14.89 -5.88
N ASN A 13 -2.15 -15.56 -4.94
CA ASN A 13 -2.60 -16.94 -5.09
C ASN A 13 -3.90 -17.18 -4.30
N LEU A 14 -5.01 -16.74 -4.88
CA LEU A 14 -6.34 -16.89 -4.27
C LEU A 14 -6.86 -18.33 -4.28
N GLY A 15 -6.26 -19.25 -5.05
CA GLY A 15 -6.68 -20.65 -5.12
C GLY A 15 -6.48 -21.44 -3.81
N VAL A 16 -5.69 -20.90 -2.89
CA VAL A 16 -5.42 -21.47 -1.55
C VAL A 16 -5.91 -20.56 -0.41
N TYR A 17 -6.63 -19.49 -0.73
CA TYR A 17 -7.21 -18.56 0.25
C TYR A 17 -8.29 -19.27 1.08
N ASN A 18 -8.27 -19.07 2.40
CA ASN A 18 -9.26 -19.62 3.32
C ASN A 18 -9.96 -18.49 4.09
N PRO A 19 -11.26 -18.23 3.87
CA PRO A 19 -12.00 -17.15 4.53
C PRO A 19 -12.20 -17.37 6.04
N GLU A 20 -11.99 -18.58 6.55
CA GLU A 20 -12.11 -18.90 7.99
C GLU A 20 -10.85 -18.51 8.80
N LEU A 21 -9.75 -18.17 8.11
CA LEU A 21 -8.51 -17.75 8.74
C LEU A 21 -8.37 -16.23 8.72
N ALA A 22 -7.54 -15.70 9.63
CA ALA A 22 -7.32 -14.26 9.72
C ALA A 22 -6.60 -13.75 8.45
N LEU A 23 -7.07 -12.62 7.92
CA LEU A 23 -6.62 -12.10 6.62
C LEU A 23 -5.13 -11.71 6.64
N ASP A 24 -4.61 -11.28 7.80
CA ASP A 24 -3.21 -10.92 8.00
C ASP A 24 -2.27 -12.12 7.94
N GLU A 25 -2.72 -13.31 8.33
CA GLU A 25 -1.97 -14.56 8.19
C GLU A 25 -1.78 -14.98 6.72
N GLN A 26 -2.61 -14.44 5.82
CA GLN A 26 -2.70 -14.85 4.42
C GLN A 26 -2.49 -13.69 3.44
N ALA A 27 -2.07 -12.52 3.91
CA ALA A 27 -1.98 -11.31 3.11
C ALA A 27 -1.04 -11.43 1.91
N ASP A 28 -0.01 -12.29 1.97
CA ASP A 28 0.90 -12.54 0.87
C ASP A 28 0.22 -13.22 -0.34
N LEU A 29 -0.86 -13.97 -0.09
CA LEU A 29 -1.68 -14.62 -1.12
C LEU A 29 -2.60 -13.64 -1.85
N LEU A 30 -2.82 -12.45 -1.31
CA LEU A 30 -3.69 -11.46 -1.93
C LEU A 30 -3.00 -10.82 -3.14
N PRO A 31 -3.72 -10.55 -4.24
CA PRO A 31 -3.18 -9.80 -5.37
C PRO A 31 -3.03 -8.32 -5.02
N TYR A 32 -2.14 -7.64 -5.72
CA TYR A 32 -2.11 -6.17 -5.74
C TYR A 32 -2.73 -5.64 -7.03
N ASN A 33 -3.79 -4.84 -6.91
CA ASN A 33 -4.42 -4.18 -8.06
C ASN A 33 -3.65 -2.90 -8.43
N SER A 34 -3.07 -2.90 -9.64
CA SER A 34 -2.29 -1.79 -10.19
C SER A 34 -3.11 -0.52 -10.47
N GLU A 35 -4.45 -0.59 -10.45
CA GLU A 35 -5.33 0.59 -10.50
C GLU A 35 -5.11 1.53 -9.30
N TYR A 36 -4.61 1.02 -8.18
CA TYR A 36 -4.23 1.85 -7.04
C TYR A 36 -2.86 2.51 -7.20
N GLU A 37 -2.09 2.23 -8.25
CA GLU A 37 -0.76 2.81 -8.42
C GLU A 37 -0.86 4.31 -8.75
N PHE A 38 -0.26 5.13 -7.90
CA PHE A 38 -0.29 6.58 -7.98
C PHE A 38 1.05 7.17 -8.47
N PRO A 39 1.06 8.15 -9.39
CA PRO A 39 2.28 8.82 -9.82
C PRO A 39 2.94 9.58 -8.68
N LYS A 40 4.16 9.18 -8.29
CA LYS A 40 4.90 9.79 -7.17
C LYS A 40 5.15 11.30 -7.35
N ASP A 41 5.31 11.75 -8.58
CA ASP A 41 5.48 13.17 -8.96
C ASP A 41 4.27 14.03 -8.63
N ARG A 42 3.08 13.42 -8.51
CA ARG A 42 1.83 14.08 -8.08
C ARG A 42 1.60 14.03 -6.57
N LEU A 43 2.57 13.52 -5.80
CA LEU A 43 2.50 13.42 -4.34
C LEU A 43 3.51 14.34 -3.68
N LYS A 44 3.02 15.37 -2.98
CA LYS A 44 3.85 16.29 -2.20
C LYS A 44 3.76 15.97 -0.72
N LEU A 45 4.82 15.39 -0.15
CA LEU A 45 4.91 15.12 1.28
C LEU A 45 5.05 16.43 2.08
N GLY A 46 4.35 16.50 3.20
CA GLY A 46 4.37 17.60 4.16
C GLY A 46 4.89 17.15 5.53
N LYS A 47 4.21 17.57 6.60
CA LYS A 47 4.62 17.29 7.98
C LYS A 47 4.34 15.83 8.38
N GLN A 48 5.13 15.30 9.31
CA GLN A 48 4.82 14.04 9.97
C GLN A 48 3.55 14.18 10.84
N LEU A 49 2.65 13.21 10.73
CA LEU A 49 1.45 13.09 11.57
C LEU A 49 1.69 12.15 12.75
N GLY A 50 2.45 11.06 12.52
CA GLY A 50 2.73 10.08 13.56
C GLY A 50 3.82 9.09 13.17
N THR A 51 4.24 8.29 14.14
CA THR A 51 5.10 7.11 13.94
C THR A 51 4.35 5.90 14.50
N GLY A 52 4.43 4.76 13.83
CA GLY A 52 3.85 3.49 14.26
C GLY A 52 4.82 2.33 14.07
N ALA A 53 4.35 1.11 14.26
CA ALA A 53 5.14 -0.11 14.15
C ALA A 53 5.83 -0.25 12.77
N PHE A 54 5.16 0.19 11.70
CA PHE A 54 5.62 0.03 10.31
C PHE A 54 6.35 1.24 9.72
N GLY A 55 6.64 2.25 10.53
CA GLY A 55 7.32 3.46 10.09
C GLY A 55 6.57 4.74 10.45
N VAL A 56 6.38 5.62 9.47
CA VAL A 56 5.83 6.97 9.69
C VAL A 56 4.58 7.20 8.85
N VAL A 57 3.69 8.04 9.38
CA VAL A 57 2.55 8.58 8.65
C VAL A 57 2.80 10.06 8.42
N MET A 58 2.77 10.46 7.16
CA MET A 58 3.01 11.84 6.71
C MET A 58 1.70 12.46 6.22
N LYS A 59 1.46 13.73 6.52
CA LYS A 59 0.48 14.53 5.78
C LYS A 59 1.05 14.79 4.40
N ALA A 60 0.24 14.66 3.36
CA ALA A 60 0.63 15.01 2.00
C ALA A 60 -0.50 15.69 1.24
N THR A 61 -0.15 16.31 0.12
CA THR A 61 -1.08 16.78 -0.89
C THR A 61 -0.91 15.89 -2.11
N ALA A 62 -2.01 15.32 -2.61
CA ALA A 62 -2.04 14.48 -3.79
C ALA A 62 -2.85 15.17 -4.89
N THR A 63 -2.22 15.43 -6.03
CA THR A 63 -2.86 16.10 -7.16
C THR A 63 -3.64 15.09 -8.01
N ARG A 64 -4.93 15.36 -8.26
CA ARG A 64 -5.82 14.52 -9.09
C ARG A 64 -5.91 13.06 -8.63
N ILE A 65 -5.91 12.81 -7.32
CA ILE A 65 -6.19 11.47 -6.78
C ILE A 65 -7.70 11.19 -6.69
N MET A 66 -8.51 12.24 -6.46
CA MET A 66 -9.97 12.20 -6.54
C MET A 66 -10.42 12.86 -7.85
N VAL A 67 -11.43 12.28 -8.51
CA VAL A 67 -11.90 12.76 -9.83
C VAL A 67 -12.38 14.22 -9.80
N ASN A 68 -12.97 14.64 -8.68
CA ASN A 68 -13.60 15.96 -8.53
C ASN A 68 -12.76 16.98 -7.75
N GLU A 69 -11.49 16.67 -7.45
CA GLU A 69 -10.60 17.54 -6.69
C GLU A 69 -9.27 17.71 -7.41
N ASP A 70 -8.82 18.96 -7.57
CA ASP A 70 -7.49 19.22 -8.12
C ASP A 70 -6.39 18.77 -7.15
N GLU A 71 -6.57 19.02 -5.86
CA GLU A 71 -5.67 18.60 -4.79
C GLU A 71 -6.46 18.05 -3.60
N THR A 72 -6.04 16.88 -3.12
CA THR A 72 -6.61 16.25 -1.92
C THR A 72 -5.54 16.17 -0.84
N THR A 73 -5.90 16.54 0.40
CA THR A 73 -5.04 16.28 1.56
C THR A 73 -5.16 14.81 1.96
N VAL A 74 -4.04 14.10 2.03
CA VAL A 74 -4.01 12.66 2.32
C VAL A 74 -3.03 12.32 3.45
N ALA A 75 -3.20 11.14 4.04
CA ALA A 75 -2.23 10.52 4.93
C ALA A 75 -1.43 9.46 4.16
N VAL A 76 -0.10 9.52 4.22
CA VAL A 76 0.80 8.59 3.53
C VAL A 76 1.55 7.79 4.58
N LYS A 77 1.26 6.49 4.65
CA LYS A 77 2.00 5.53 5.49
C LYS A 77 3.20 5.02 4.72
N MET A 78 4.39 5.08 5.33
CA MET A 78 5.63 4.65 4.67
C MET A 78 6.67 4.18 5.70
N VAL A 79 7.56 3.29 5.27
CA VAL A 79 8.73 2.89 6.06
C VAL A 79 9.77 4.01 6.15
N LYS A 80 10.57 4.00 7.21
CA LYS A 80 11.73 4.92 7.33
C LYS A 80 12.84 4.51 6.36
N LYS A 81 13.83 5.37 6.14
CA LYS A 81 15.02 4.98 5.38
C LYS A 81 15.76 3.87 6.13
N GLN A 82 16.29 2.88 5.40
CA GLN A 82 17.09 1.77 5.94
C GLN A 82 16.33 0.85 6.93
N THR A 83 15.01 0.75 6.77
CA THR A 83 14.21 -0.20 7.55
C THR A 83 14.38 -1.63 7.05
N ASP A 84 14.27 -2.60 7.97
CA ASP A 84 14.31 -4.02 7.69
C ASP A 84 13.24 -4.47 6.69
N ASN A 85 13.53 -5.54 5.95
CA ASN A 85 12.66 -6.16 4.96
C ASN A 85 11.36 -6.65 5.58
N GLU A 86 11.37 -7.08 6.85
CA GLU A 86 10.16 -7.51 7.56
C GLU A 86 9.12 -6.39 7.68
N VAL A 87 9.56 -5.18 8.01
CA VAL A 87 8.67 -4.02 8.14
C VAL A 87 8.13 -3.60 6.77
N MET A 88 8.95 -3.75 5.72
CA MET A 88 8.53 -3.51 4.36
C MET A 88 7.45 -4.52 3.92
N ARG A 89 7.64 -5.81 4.25
CA ARG A 89 6.65 -6.86 4.02
C ARG A 89 5.35 -6.57 4.75
N ALA A 90 5.40 -6.18 6.02
CA ALA A 90 4.21 -5.82 6.76
C ALA A 90 3.43 -4.65 6.13
N LEU A 91 4.11 -3.61 5.63
CA LEU A 91 3.46 -2.51 4.90
C LEU A 91 2.82 -2.98 3.59
N ILE A 92 3.45 -3.93 2.89
CA ILE A 92 2.91 -4.56 1.68
C ILE A 92 1.66 -5.39 2.02
N SER A 93 1.72 -6.20 3.06
CA SER A 93 0.59 -7.01 3.54
C SER A 93 -0.59 -6.12 3.90
N GLU A 94 -0.37 -5.03 4.64
CA GLU A 94 -1.40 -4.03 4.92
C GLU A 94 -2.01 -3.44 3.64
N LEU A 95 -1.18 -3.06 2.65
CA LEU A 95 -1.66 -2.54 1.38
C LEU A 95 -2.59 -3.55 0.68
N LYS A 96 -2.17 -4.82 0.60
CA LYS A 96 -2.96 -5.89 -0.03
C LYS A 96 -4.28 -6.15 0.70
N ILE A 97 -4.25 -6.16 2.03
CA ILE A 97 -5.46 -6.25 2.87
C ILE A 97 -6.43 -5.11 2.55
N MET A 98 -5.94 -3.87 2.48
CA MET A 98 -6.78 -2.69 2.22
C MET A 98 -7.40 -2.71 0.82
N VAL A 99 -6.66 -3.21 -0.18
CA VAL A 99 -7.20 -3.45 -1.53
C VAL A 99 -8.31 -4.50 -1.49
N HIS A 100 -8.08 -5.63 -0.80
CA HIS A 100 -9.05 -6.72 -0.70
C HIS A 100 -10.32 -6.32 0.07
N LEU A 101 -10.18 -5.55 1.16
CA LEU A 101 -11.30 -5.09 1.99
C LEU A 101 -12.23 -4.13 1.25
N GLY A 102 -11.69 -3.36 0.30
CA GLY A 102 -12.44 -2.35 -0.44
C GLY A 102 -12.76 -1.11 0.38
N GLN A 103 -13.76 -0.35 -0.08
CA GLN A 103 -14.13 0.93 0.52
C GLN A 103 -15.36 0.82 1.41
N HIS A 104 -15.32 1.51 2.55
CA HIS A 104 -16.44 1.58 3.48
C HIS A 104 -16.48 2.93 4.21
N LEU A 105 -17.68 3.37 4.61
CA LEU A 105 -17.88 4.66 5.27
C LEU A 105 -17.13 4.78 6.61
N ASN A 106 -17.09 3.67 7.35
CA ASN A 106 -16.55 3.63 8.72
C ASN A 106 -15.10 3.09 8.78
N VAL A 107 -14.44 2.95 7.63
CA VAL A 107 -13.05 2.46 7.54
C VAL A 107 -12.22 3.51 6.82
N VAL A 108 -10.96 3.64 7.21
CA VAL A 108 -10.01 4.49 6.47
C VAL A 108 -9.83 3.89 5.08
N ASN A 109 -10.18 4.63 4.03
CA ASN A 109 -10.15 4.12 2.67
C ASN A 109 -8.75 4.28 2.04
N LEU A 110 -8.32 3.27 1.29
CA LEU A 110 -7.15 3.37 0.42
C LEU A 110 -7.50 4.20 -0.82
N LEU A 111 -6.72 5.24 -1.07
CA LEU A 111 -6.87 6.10 -2.27
C LEU A 111 -5.83 5.78 -3.35
N GLY A 112 -4.69 5.22 -2.96
CA GLY A 112 -3.62 4.85 -3.87
C GLY A 112 -2.33 4.47 -3.14
N ALA A 113 -1.37 3.96 -3.89
CA ALA A 113 -0.07 3.51 -3.40
C ALA A 113 1.04 3.86 -4.40
N VAL A 114 2.28 3.95 -3.91
CA VAL A 114 3.45 4.17 -4.77
C VAL A 114 4.37 2.97 -4.61
N THR A 115 4.29 2.02 -5.54
CA THR A 115 4.92 0.70 -5.40
C THR A 115 6.04 0.41 -6.41
N LYS A 116 6.24 1.24 -7.44
CA LYS A 116 7.24 1.08 -8.53
C LYS A 116 8.69 0.73 -8.13
N ASN A 117 9.10 0.89 -6.87
CA ASN A 117 10.44 0.51 -6.40
C ASN A 117 10.45 -0.49 -5.25
N ILE A 118 9.30 -1.06 -4.90
CA ILE A 118 9.18 -2.06 -3.83
C ILE A 118 9.92 -3.33 -4.21
N ALA A 119 9.70 -3.85 -5.43
CA ALA A 119 10.36 -5.07 -5.93
C ALA A 119 11.89 -4.95 -6.13
N LYS A 120 12.50 -3.77 -5.96
CA LYS A 120 13.96 -3.61 -5.94
C LYS A 120 14.56 -3.78 -4.54
N ARG A 121 13.72 -3.88 -3.51
CA ARG A 121 14.10 -3.97 -2.09
C ARG A 121 13.75 -5.32 -1.46
N VAL A 122 12.86 -6.09 -2.07
CA VAL A 122 12.49 -7.45 -1.62
C VAL A 122 13.38 -8.48 -2.30
#